data_AF-A0A4R7T7J5-F1
#
_entry.id   AF-A0A4R7T7J5-F1
#
_cell.length_a   1.000
_cell.length_b   1.000
_cell.length_c   1.000
_cell.angle_alpha   90.00
_cell.angle_beta   90.00
_cell.angle_gamma   90.00
#
_symmetry.space_group_name_H-M   'P 1'
#
loop_
_entity.id
_entity.type
_entity.pdbx_description
1 polymer ?
#
loop_
_entity_poly.entity_id
_entity_poly.type
_entity_poly.pdbx_seq_one_letter_code
_entity_poly.pdbx_strand_id
1 'polypeptide(L)'
;MRYACVWDAEAPVPQHGYGVRDEASREWVVQRLAGEAASWYAAVLNLRYDENGERPNSRAWYRSPAQHVERRITPTRFEVALLHMWVGEPDGIYGYVSLLERDPRGGGRWVPAAALRLLLPDEVTAFQAD
;
A
#
# COMPACT_ATOMS: atom_id res chain seq x y z
N MET A 1 -4.02 -4.55 -10.75
CA MET A 1 -3.40 -5.22 -9.57
C MET A 1 -3.92 -6.63 -9.49
N ARG A 2 -3.02 -7.62 -9.40
CA ARG A 2 -3.33 -9.06 -9.39
C ARG A 2 -3.55 -9.62 -7.98
N TYR A 3 -2.80 -9.15 -6.99
CA TYR A 3 -2.86 -9.70 -5.62
C TYR A 3 -3.59 -8.76 -4.67
N ALA A 4 -4.47 -9.29 -3.83
CA ALA A 4 -5.26 -8.50 -2.89
C ALA A 4 -5.10 -9.01 -1.46
N CYS A 5 -5.05 -8.08 -0.50
CA CYS A 5 -5.26 -8.38 0.91
C CYS A 5 -6.75 -8.66 1.13
N VAL A 6 -7.08 -9.83 1.67
CA VAL A 6 -8.46 -10.31 1.85
C VAL A 6 -8.62 -10.87 3.26
N TRP A 7 -9.81 -10.68 3.87
CA TRP A 7 -10.16 -11.29 5.14
C TRP A 7 -10.21 -12.83 5.01
N ASP A 8 -9.44 -13.51 5.85
CA ASP A 8 -9.42 -14.97 6.00
C ASP A 8 -10.35 -15.37 7.15
N ALA A 9 -11.57 -15.77 6.80
CA ALA A 9 -12.59 -16.16 7.78
C ALA A 9 -12.26 -17.46 8.53
N GLU A 10 -11.30 -18.24 8.06
CA GLU A 10 -10.88 -19.50 8.67
C GLU A 10 -9.69 -19.33 9.62
N ALA A 11 -9.16 -18.10 9.75
CA ALA A 11 -8.06 -17.83 10.64
C ALA A 11 -8.48 -17.98 12.12
N PRO A 12 -7.70 -18.72 12.93
CA PRO A 12 -8.07 -19.01 14.33
C PRO A 12 -7.92 -17.82 15.27
N VAL A 13 -7.29 -16.71 14.83
CA VAL A 13 -7.04 -15.52 15.66
C VAL A 13 -7.38 -14.26 14.86
N PRO A 14 -8.17 -13.30 15.42
CA PRO A 14 -8.56 -12.08 14.70
C PRO A 14 -7.39 -11.24 14.20
N GLN A 15 -6.29 -11.20 14.98
CA GLN A 15 -5.07 -10.48 14.59
C GLN A 15 -4.38 -11.09 13.36
N HIS A 16 -4.70 -12.34 13.00
CA HIS A 16 -4.19 -13.06 11.84
C HIS A 16 -5.32 -13.35 10.83
N GLY A 17 -6.41 -12.59 10.89
CA GLY A 17 -7.62 -12.79 10.08
C GLY A 17 -7.51 -12.35 8.62
N TYR A 18 -6.30 -12.25 8.06
CA TYR A 18 -6.10 -11.78 6.69
C TYR A 18 -5.14 -12.70 5.93
N GLY A 19 -5.18 -12.62 4.62
CA GLY A 19 -4.26 -13.30 3.73
C GLY A 19 -4.10 -12.53 2.42
N VAL A 20 -3.33 -13.11 1.51
CA VAL A 20 -3.19 -12.60 0.15
C VAL A 20 -3.81 -13.58 -0.82
N ARG A 21 -4.70 -13.08 -1.66
CA ARG A 21 -5.35 -13.85 -2.73
C ARG A 21 -4.87 -13.39 -4.09
N ASP A 22 -4.67 -14.32 -5.01
CA ASP A 22 -4.57 -14.01 -6.43
C ASP A 22 -6.00 -13.78 -6.95
N GLU A 23 -6.29 -12.58 -7.45
CA GLU A 23 -7.65 -12.23 -7.90
C GLU A 23 -8.03 -12.90 -9.23
N ALA A 24 -7.05 -13.34 -10.04
CA ALA A 24 -7.32 -14.04 -11.28
C ALA A 24 -7.76 -15.49 -11.04
N SER A 25 -7.02 -16.24 -10.22
CA SER A 25 -7.36 -17.64 -9.87
C SER A 25 -8.34 -17.75 -8.69
N ARG A 26 -8.46 -16.70 -7.88
CA ARG A 26 -9.19 -16.67 -6.60
C ARG A 26 -8.62 -17.62 -5.54
N GLU A 27 -7.37 -18.03 -5.70
CA GLU A 27 -6.69 -18.92 -4.77
C GLU A 27 -5.86 -18.15 -3.73
N TRP A 28 -5.73 -18.74 -2.54
CA TRP A 28 -4.85 -18.21 -1.51
C TRP A 28 -3.39 -18.38 -1.88
N VAL A 29 -2.63 -17.30 -1.84
CA VAL A 29 -1.17 -17.32 -1.96
C VAL A 29 -0.52 -17.48 -0.58
N VAL A 30 -1.08 -16.80 0.41
CA VAL A 30 -0.67 -16.91 1.83
C VAL A 30 -1.87 -16.59 2.71
N GLN A 31 -1.98 -17.27 3.85
CA GLN A 31 -3.06 -17.15 4.81
C GLN A 31 -2.54 -16.83 6.21
N ARG A 32 -3.45 -16.52 7.14
CA ARG A 32 -3.16 -16.34 8.57
C ARG A 32 -2.14 -15.25 8.88
N LEU A 33 -2.22 -14.14 8.16
CA LEU A 33 -1.38 -12.95 8.35
C LEU A 33 -2.14 -11.85 9.09
N ALA A 34 -1.38 -11.01 9.79
CA ALA A 34 -1.92 -9.73 10.25
C ALA A 34 -2.28 -8.84 9.06
N GLY A 35 -3.31 -8.00 9.22
CA GLY A 35 -3.83 -7.16 8.13
C GLY A 35 -2.77 -6.26 7.49
N GLU A 36 -1.93 -5.62 8.30
CA GLU A 36 -0.79 -4.82 7.83
C GLU A 36 0.21 -5.67 7.05
N ALA A 37 0.59 -6.84 7.58
CA ALA A 37 1.51 -7.76 6.94
C ALA A 37 0.97 -8.30 5.61
N ALA A 38 -0.31 -8.69 5.56
CA ALA A 38 -0.99 -9.14 4.36
C ALA A 38 -1.03 -8.02 3.30
N SER A 39 -1.33 -6.79 3.71
CA SER A 39 -1.33 -5.63 2.82
C SER A 39 0.06 -5.34 2.23
N TRP A 40 1.09 -5.37 3.07
CA TRP A 40 2.47 -5.20 2.62
C TRP A 40 2.89 -6.31 1.65
N TYR A 41 2.58 -7.56 1.98
CA TYR A 41 2.92 -8.72 1.15
C TYR A 41 2.22 -8.66 -0.22
N ALA A 42 0.93 -8.31 -0.23
CA ALA A 42 0.19 -8.10 -1.48
C ALA A 42 0.80 -6.98 -2.32
N ALA A 43 1.19 -5.85 -1.72
CA ALA A 43 1.84 -4.76 -2.42
C ALA A 43 3.16 -5.19 -3.08
N VAL A 44 4.01 -5.91 -2.34
CA VAL A 44 5.27 -6.45 -2.86
C VAL A 44 5.04 -7.45 -4.00
N LEU A 45 4.04 -8.32 -3.90
CA LEU A 45 3.71 -9.26 -4.98
C LEU A 45 3.25 -8.51 -6.24
N ASN A 46 2.42 -7.47 -6.11
CA ASN A 46 2.00 -6.64 -7.27
C ASN A 46 3.14 -5.86 -7.93
N LEU A 47 4.24 -5.61 -7.21
CA LEU A 47 5.45 -5.06 -7.81
C LEU A 47 6.26 -6.10 -8.58
N ARG A 48 6.26 -7.35 -8.11
CA ARG A 48 7.05 -8.44 -8.70
C ARG A 48 6.32 -9.16 -9.82
N TYR A 49 5.00 -9.16 -9.78
CA TYR A 49 4.17 -9.98 -10.64
C TYR A 49 2.96 -9.18 -11.15
N ASP A 50 2.73 -9.25 -12.46
CA ASP A 50 1.52 -8.75 -13.11
C ASP A 50 0.55 -9.88 -13.45
N GLU A 51 -0.53 -9.57 -14.17
CA GLU A 51 -1.55 -10.55 -14.59
C GLU A 51 -0.99 -11.67 -15.50
N ASN A 52 0.13 -11.44 -16.18
CA ASN A 52 0.76 -12.37 -17.12
C ASN A 52 1.96 -13.13 -16.53
N GLY A 53 2.39 -12.81 -15.30
CA GLY A 53 3.54 -13.46 -14.67
C GLY A 53 4.44 -12.45 -13.97
N GLU A 54 5.73 -12.46 -14.26
CA GLU A 54 6.69 -11.53 -13.68
C GLU A 54 6.57 -10.13 -14.28
N ARG A 55 6.71 -9.12 -13.42
CA ARG A 55 6.72 -7.71 -13.81
C ARG A 55 8.15 -7.26 -14.12
N PRO A 56 8.38 -6.49 -15.19
CA PRO A 56 9.68 -5.88 -15.44
C PRO A 56 10.10 -4.95 -14.29
N ASN A 57 11.29 -5.18 -13.72
CA ASN A 57 11.85 -4.39 -12.62
C ASN A 57 11.89 -2.87 -12.89
N SER A 58 11.95 -2.45 -14.16
CA SER A 58 12.01 -1.02 -14.55
C SER A 58 10.73 -0.23 -14.25
N ARG A 59 9.64 -0.91 -13.85
CA ARG A 59 8.35 -0.28 -13.53
C ARG A 59 8.12 -0.06 -12.03
N ALA A 60 9.08 -0.39 -11.17
CA ALA A 60 8.93 -0.29 -9.72
C ALA A 60 10.11 0.47 -9.08
N TRP A 61 9.82 1.33 -8.11
CA TRP A 61 10.83 2.08 -7.37
C TRP A 61 10.54 2.05 -5.88
N TYR A 62 11.47 1.52 -5.08
CA TYR A 62 11.36 1.49 -3.63
C TYR A 62 11.87 2.80 -3.01
N ARG A 63 11.25 3.23 -1.90
CA ARG A 63 11.71 4.34 -1.06
C ARG A 63 12.08 3.80 0.31
N SER A 64 13.37 3.88 0.65
CA SER A 64 13.89 3.55 1.97
C SER A 64 14.81 4.68 2.44
N PRO A 65 14.51 5.36 3.56
CA PRO A 65 13.29 5.19 4.37
C PRO A 65 12.02 5.62 3.62
N ALA A 66 10.86 5.23 4.14
CA ALA A 66 9.57 5.74 3.64
C ALA A 66 9.50 7.26 3.79
N GLN A 67 8.85 7.94 2.84
CA GLN A 67 8.77 9.41 2.81
C GLN A 67 7.38 9.90 3.24
N HIS A 68 7.33 10.99 4.00
CA HIS A 68 6.06 11.63 4.33
C HIS A 68 5.45 12.27 3.09
N VAL A 69 4.16 12.05 2.91
CA VAL A 69 3.37 12.61 1.82
C VAL A 69 2.06 13.16 2.35
N GLU A 70 1.62 14.26 1.76
CA GLU A 70 0.25 14.71 1.86
C GLU A 70 -0.57 13.98 0.80
N ARG A 71 -1.60 13.27 1.26
CA ARG A 71 -2.56 12.56 0.42
C ARG A 71 -3.86 13.33 0.34
N ARG A 72 -4.29 13.65 -0.86
CA ARG A 72 -5.60 14.24 -1.12
C ARG A 72 -6.71 13.18 -1.04
N ILE A 73 -7.64 13.33 -0.10
CA ILE A 73 -8.82 12.46 0.07
C ILE A 73 -10.00 13.01 -0.73
N THR A 74 -10.23 14.32 -0.65
CA THR A 74 -11.23 15.07 -1.40
C THR A 74 -10.58 16.37 -1.90
N PRO A 75 -11.23 17.19 -2.74
CA PRO A 75 -10.66 18.48 -3.17
C PRO A 75 -10.25 19.41 -2.02
N THR A 76 -10.86 19.25 -0.83
CA THR A 76 -10.63 20.12 0.33
C THR A 76 -10.08 19.39 1.56
N ARG A 77 -9.90 18.06 1.49
CA ARG A 77 -9.45 17.24 2.63
C ARG A 77 -8.20 16.46 2.27
N PHE A 78 -7.21 16.57 3.15
CA PHE A 78 -5.91 15.93 3.04
C PHE A 78 -5.60 15.15 4.32
N GLU A 79 -4.69 14.17 4.23
CA GLU A 79 -4.12 13.45 5.38
C GLU A 79 -2.64 13.20 5.14
N VAL A 80 -1.86 13.06 6.21
CA VAL A 80 -0.44 12.66 6.10
C VAL A 80 -0.33 11.13 6.06
N ALA A 81 0.52 10.64 5.16
CA ALA A 81 0.80 9.22 4.98
C ALA A 81 2.31 8.98 4.77
N LEU A 82 2.74 7.73 4.89
CA LEU A 82 4.08 7.29 4.54
C LEU A 82 4.07 6.58 3.20
N LEU A 83 4.82 7.10 2.24
CA LEU A 83 5.05 6.52 0.93
C LEU A 83 6.25 5.57 0.96
N HIS A 84 5.99 4.31 0.57
CA HIS A 84 7.00 3.24 0.62
C HIS A 84 7.58 2.89 -0.75
N MET A 85 6.77 2.99 -1.80
CA MET A 85 7.15 2.55 -3.14
C MET A 85 6.26 3.17 -4.20
N TRP A 86 6.79 3.27 -5.41
CA TRP A 86 6.11 3.67 -6.64
C TRP A 86 6.04 2.52 -7.61
N VAL A 87 4.99 2.51 -8.43
CA VAL A 87 4.83 1.62 -9.58
C VAL A 87 4.31 2.39 -10.78
N GLY A 88 4.89 2.13 -11.96
CA GLY A 88 4.44 2.64 -13.24
C GLY A 88 3.57 1.60 -13.96
N GLU A 89 2.31 1.96 -14.19
CA GLU A 89 1.31 1.20 -14.94
C GLU A 89 1.03 1.88 -16.30
N PRO A 90 0.38 1.19 -17.27
CA PRO A 90 0.01 1.79 -18.55
C PRO A 90 -0.87 3.04 -18.41
N ASP A 91 -1.68 3.11 -17.37
CA ASP A 91 -2.64 4.19 -17.09
C ASP A 91 -2.11 5.28 -16.14
N GLY A 92 -0.92 5.10 -15.55
CA GLY A 92 -0.32 6.11 -14.70
C GLY A 92 0.70 5.60 -13.69
N ILE A 93 1.11 6.49 -12.78
CA ILE A 93 2.04 6.17 -11.69
C ILE A 93 1.25 6.11 -10.38
N TYR A 94 1.51 5.09 -9.58
CA TYR A 94 0.83 4.84 -8.31
C TYR A 94 1.85 4.66 -7.18
N GLY A 95 1.55 5.26 -6.03
CA GLY A 95 2.33 5.13 -4.81
C GLY A 95 1.62 4.25 -3.80
N TYR A 96 2.33 3.32 -3.18
CA TYR A 96 1.80 2.57 -2.03
C TYR A 96 2.10 3.34 -0.74
N VAL A 97 1.04 3.69 -0.02
CA VAL A 97 1.13 4.49 1.21
C VAL A 97 0.52 3.77 2.41
N SER A 98 1.14 3.89 3.59
CA SER A 98 0.52 3.54 4.88
C SER A 98 0.06 4.81 5.58
N LEU A 99 -1.07 4.73 6.30
CA LEU A 99 -1.69 5.89 6.91
C LEU A 99 -1.17 6.07 8.33
N LEU A 100 -0.83 7.30 8.70
CA LEU A 100 -0.35 7.58 10.05
C LEU A 100 -1.51 7.82 11.04
N GLU A 101 -2.59 8.46 10.59
CA GLU A 101 -3.69 8.91 11.46
C GLU A 101 -4.82 7.90 11.67
N ARG A 102 -4.92 6.87 10.82
CA ARG A 102 -5.94 5.81 10.92
C ARG A 102 -5.27 4.56 11.44
N ASP A 103 -5.87 3.95 12.47
CA ASP A 103 -5.49 2.69 13.14
C ASP A 103 -4.24 2.02 12.53
N PRO A 104 -3.12 1.88 13.25
CA PRO A 104 -1.90 1.26 12.72
C PRO A 104 -2.10 -0.17 12.20
N ARG A 105 -3.24 -0.81 12.47
CA ARG A 105 -3.64 -2.10 11.88
C ARG A 105 -4.18 -1.99 10.45
N GLY A 106 -4.47 -0.77 10.00
CA GLY A 106 -4.93 -0.45 8.65
C GLY A 106 -3.81 -0.67 7.65
N GLY A 107 -4.00 -1.65 6.77
CA GLY A 107 -3.09 -1.89 5.66
C GLY A 107 -2.90 -0.66 4.77
N GLY A 108 -1.77 -0.62 4.07
CA GLY A 108 -1.51 0.43 3.09
C GLY A 108 -2.39 0.29 1.85
N ARG A 109 -2.33 1.29 0.98
CA ARG A 109 -3.11 1.34 -0.25
C ARG A 109 -2.34 1.97 -1.39
N TRP A 110 -2.66 1.54 -2.60
CA TRP A 110 -2.19 2.16 -3.82
C TRP A 110 -3.00 3.42 -4.11
N VAL A 111 -2.31 4.52 -4.38
CA VAL A 111 -2.89 5.85 -4.62
C VAL A 111 -2.26 6.46 -5.87
N PRO A 112 -3.02 7.07 -6.78
CA PRO A 112 -2.44 7.75 -7.93
C PRO A 112 -1.45 8.84 -7.50
N ALA A 113 -0.33 8.97 -8.21
CA ALA A 113 0.67 9.99 -7.94
C ALA A 113 0.09 11.42 -7.94
N ALA A 114 -0.91 11.69 -8.79
CA ALA A 114 -1.62 12.97 -8.84
C ALA A 114 -2.44 13.31 -7.58
N ALA A 115 -2.60 12.37 -6.64
CA ALA A 115 -3.23 12.60 -5.35
C ALA A 115 -2.20 12.66 -4.20
N LEU A 116 -0.91 12.62 -4.50
CA LEU A 116 0.18 12.62 -3.54
C LEU A 116 1.09 13.83 -3.77
N ARG A 117 1.50 14.47 -2.68
CA ARG A 117 2.53 15.51 -2.66
C ARG A 117 3.59 15.13 -1.64
N LEU A 118 4.85 15.10 -2.04
CA LEU A 118 5.95 14.91 -1.10
C LEU A 118 5.99 16.10 -0.13
N LEU A 119 6.06 15.81 1.16
CA LEU A 119 6.21 16.83 2.19
C LEU A 119 7.68 17.15 2.41
N LEU A 120 7.97 18.43 2.56
CA LEU A 120 9.28 18.91 2.98
C LEU A 120 9.49 18.68 4.49
N PRO A 121 10.75 18.60 4.98
CA PRO A 121 11.02 18.29 6.39
C PRO A 121 10.38 19.26 7.39
N ASP A 122 10.29 20.54 7.04
CA ASP A 122 9.62 21.59 7.82
C ASP A 122 8.10 21.37 7.89
N GLU A 123 7.46 20.98 6.79
CA GLU A 123 6.03 20.62 6.77
C GLU A 123 5.74 19.39 7.64
N VAL A 124 6.64 18.39 7.64
CA VAL A 124 6.53 17.22 8.51
C VAL A 124 6.66 17.61 9.98
N THR A 125 7.60 18.50 10.30
CA THR A 125 7.83 18.95 11.68
C THR A 125 6.63 19.72 12.22
N ALA A 126 6.01 20.57 11.39
CA ALA A 126 4.79 21.29 11.76
C ALA A 126 3.65 20.31 12.09
N PHE A 127 3.46 19.27 11.28
CA PHE A 127 2.45 18.24 11.53
C PHE A 127 2.70 17.42 12.81
N GLN A 128 3.96 17.14 13.16
CA GLN A 128 4.29 16.39 14.37
C GLN A 128 4.18 17.21 15.67
N ALA A 129 4.08 18.54 15.55
CA ALA A 129 4.01 19.45 16.69
C ALA A 129 2.56 19.75 17.13
N ASP A 130 1.57 19.46 16.28
CA ASP A 130 0.13 19.53 16.55
C ASP A 130 -0.41 18.23 17.17
#